data_AF-A0A4R6KBS8-F1
#
_entry.id   AF-A0A4R6KBS8-F1
#
_cell.length_a   1.000
_cell.length_b   1.000
_cell.length_c   1.000
_cell.angle_alpha   90.00
_cell.angle_beta   90.00
_cell.angle_gamma   90.00
#
_symmetry.space_group_name_H-M   'P 1'
#
loop_
_entity.id
_entity.type
_entity.pdbx_description
1 polymer ?
#
loop_
_entity_poly.entity_id
_entity_poly.type
_entity_poly.pdbx_seq_one_letter_code
_entity_poly.pdbx_strand_id
1 'polypeptide(L)'
;MENIVGIVVGFALTTVVGGWWAARLQERSWARQNDVQLRQAEQERAGAACQDLMSLLDRRLYRMQRLLWAAATDRGASLDLDEIERRRKEYVEVLFAWNDRLNTNLSLIGSHFGDEARVYLDRLYEDFKRVGQDVEAVVREARAGEETTRTASDIERKFEGREIGSLNDRVYQFGLMLMGQLRDGRVGQNAPNVSAPRRPLAPAPR
;
A
#
# COMPACT_ATOMS: atom_id res chain seq x y z
N MET A 1 -14.86 -73.77 14.09
CA MET A 1 -14.32 -72.56 14.74
C MET A 1 -13.21 -71.89 13.93
N GLU A 2 -12.43 -72.62 13.11
CA GLU A 2 -11.36 -72.04 12.28
C GLU A 2 -11.82 -70.94 11.30
N ASN A 3 -13.01 -71.04 10.72
CA ASN A 3 -13.51 -70.05 9.75
C ASN A 3 -13.82 -68.66 10.37
N ILE A 4 -14.13 -68.59 11.66
CA ILE A 4 -14.48 -67.32 12.33
C ILE A 4 -13.21 -66.52 12.66
N VAL A 5 -12.13 -67.22 13.04
CA VAL A 5 -10.84 -66.60 13.36
C VAL A 5 -10.26 -65.90 12.14
N GLY A 6 -10.32 -66.52 10.96
CA GLY A 6 -9.83 -65.90 9.71
C GLY A 6 -10.59 -64.62 9.34
N ILE A 7 -11.90 -64.57 9.58
CA ILE A 7 -12.73 -63.39 9.30
C ILE A 7 -12.40 -62.25 10.26
N VAL A 8 -12.26 -62.55 11.55
CA VAL A 8 -11.92 -61.55 12.58
C VAL A 8 -10.52 -60.98 12.32
N VAL A 9 -9.55 -61.82 11.97
CA VAL A 9 -8.19 -61.39 11.63
C VAL A 9 -8.18 -60.56 10.36
N GLY A 10 -8.90 -60.98 9.31
CA GLY A 10 -9.03 -60.21 8.07
C GLY A 10 -9.66 -58.84 8.30
N PHE A 11 -10.72 -58.79 9.10
CA PHE A 11 -11.38 -57.53 9.48
C PHE A 11 -10.41 -56.61 10.24
N ALA A 12 -9.76 -57.11 11.29
CA ALA A 12 -8.79 -56.34 12.07
C ALA A 12 -7.64 -55.81 11.19
N LEU A 13 -7.11 -56.63 10.28
CA LEU A 13 -6.05 -56.23 9.36
C LEU A 13 -6.53 -55.12 8.41
N THR A 14 -7.73 -55.25 7.85
CA THR A 14 -8.31 -54.22 6.97
C THR A 14 -8.64 -52.93 7.72
N THR A 15 -9.09 -52.98 8.97
CA THR A 15 -9.35 -51.80 9.79
C THR A 15 -8.05 -51.07 10.14
N VAL A 16 -6.99 -51.79 10.52
CA VAL A 16 -5.70 -51.17 10.85
C VAL A 16 -5.06 -50.53 9.61
N VAL A 17 -5.04 -51.25 8.48
CA VAL A 17 -4.49 -50.74 7.21
C VAL A 17 -5.34 -49.57 6.69
N GLY A 18 -6.67 -49.68 6.76
CA GLY A 18 -7.60 -48.63 6.36
C GLY A 18 -7.51 -47.38 7.23
N GLY A 19 -7.39 -47.56 8.56
CA GLY A 19 -7.21 -46.46 9.52
C GLY A 19 -5.87 -45.73 9.33
N TRP A 20 -4.79 -46.47 9.12
CA TRP A 20 -3.48 -45.88 8.81
C TRP A 20 -3.50 -45.10 7.48
N TRP A 21 -4.13 -45.65 6.45
CA TRP A 21 -4.29 -44.98 5.16
C TRP A 21 -5.14 -43.71 5.28
N ALA A 22 -6.25 -43.79 6.01
CA ALA A 22 -7.14 -42.64 6.27
C ALA A 22 -6.41 -41.53 7.04
N ALA A 23 -5.65 -41.87 8.09
CA ALA A 23 -4.85 -40.91 8.85
C ALA A 23 -3.84 -40.17 7.97
N ARG A 24 -3.12 -40.91 7.10
CA ARG A 24 -2.14 -40.32 6.18
C ARG A 24 -2.78 -39.39 5.14
N LEU A 25 -3.97 -39.72 4.64
CA LEU A 25 -4.73 -38.84 3.74
C LEU A 25 -5.27 -37.61 4.48
N GLN A 26 -5.74 -37.78 5.72
CA GLN A 26 -6.25 -36.69 6.55
C GLN A 26 -5.16 -35.67 6.86
N GLU A 27 -3.95 -36.12 7.25
CA GLU A 27 -2.79 -35.24 7.46
C GLU A 27 -2.45 -34.43 6.21
N ARG A 28 -2.42 -35.08 5.03
CA ARG A 28 -2.14 -34.38 3.76
C ARG A 28 -3.23 -33.38 3.39
N SER A 29 -4.48 -33.73 3.62
CA SER A 29 -5.62 -32.83 3.40
C SER A 29 -5.54 -31.61 4.32
N TRP A 30 -5.27 -31.82 5.60
CA TRP A 30 -5.11 -30.75 6.60
C TRP A 30 -3.96 -29.82 6.28
N ALA A 31 -2.78 -30.38 5.93
CA ALA A 31 -1.63 -29.56 5.55
C ALA A 31 -1.96 -28.67 4.34
N ARG A 32 -2.66 -29.21 3.34
CA ARG A 32 -3.09 -28.46 2.15
C ARG A 32 -4.15 -27.40 2.49
N GLN A 33 -5.14 -27.73 3.32
CA GLN A 33 -6.17 -26.78 3.75
C GLN A 33 -5.55 -25.62 4.55
N ASN A 34 -4.63 -25.92 5.45
CA ASN A 34 -3.94 -24.92 6.25
C ASN A 34 -3.08 -23.98 5.38
N ASP A 35 -2.34 -24.52 4.41
CA ASP A 35 -1.55 -23.72 3.46
C ASP A 35 -2.44 -22.79 2.62
N VAL A 36 -3.59 -23.28 2.12
CA VAL A 36 -4.56 -22.46 1.38
C VAL A 36 -5.13 -21.35 2.27
N GLN A 37 -5.53 -21.67 3.51
CA GLN A 37 -6.05 -20.68 4.45
C GLN A 37 -5.02 -19.60 4.80
N LEU A 38 -3.76 -19.99 5.02
CA LEU A 38 -2.69 -19.05 5.31
C LEU A 38 -2.46 -18.10 4.14
N ARG A 39 -2.44 -18.61 2.90
CA ARG A 39 -2.30 -17.78 1.69
C ARG A 39 -3.46 -16.83 1.50
N GLN A 40 -4.69 -17.28 1.73
CA GLN A 40 -5.88 -16.42 1.67
C GLN A 40 -5.79 -15.29 2.70
N ALA A 41 -5.44 -15.62 3.95
CA ALA A 41 -5.27 -14.62 5.00
C ALA A 41 -4.14 -13.61 4.68
N GLU A 42 -3.03 -14.06 4.08
CA GLU A 42 -1.95 -13.17 3.63
C GLU A 42 -2.40 -12.24 2.50
N GLN A 43 -3.15 -12.76 1.51
CA GLN A 43 -3.72 -11.97 0.42
C GLN A 43 -4.73 -10.93 0.93
N GLU A 44 -5.61 -11.31 1.85
CA GLU A 44 -6.58 -10.39 2.47
C GLU A 44 -5.89 -9.25 3.21
N ARG A 45 -4.86 -9.56 4.03
CA ARG A 45 -4.07 -8.55 4.75
C ARG A 45 -3.32 -7.62 3.79
N ALA A 46 -2.68 -8.19 2.77
CA ALA A 46 -1.99 -7.40 1.74
C ALA A 46 -2.97 -6.52 0.96
N GLY A 47 -4.17 -7.03 0.64
CA GLY A 47 -5.24 -6.30 -0.01
C GLY A 47 -5.73 -5.12 0.82
N ALA A 48 -5.99 -5.33 2.11
CA ALA A 48 -6.37 -4.26 3.03
C ALA A 48 -5.27 -3.19 3.15
N ALA A 49 -4.00 -3.59 3.30
CA ALA A 49 -2.88 -2.67 3.35
C ALA A 49 -2.74 -1.84 2.05
N CYS A 50 -2.92 -2.48 0.89
CA CYS A 50 -2.94 -1.81 -0.40
C CYS A 50 -4.08 -0.80 -0.49
N GLN A 51 -5.30 -1.19 -0.15
CA GLN A 51 -6.47 -0.31 -0.21
C GLN A 51 -6.33 0.91 0.71
N ASP A 52 -5.88 0.69 1.94
CA ASP A 52 -5.62 1.76 2.92
C ASP A 52 -4.58 2.76 2.39
N LEU A 53 -3.47 2.25 1.84
CA LEU A 53 -2.41 3.09 1.32
C LEU A 53 -2.86 3.89 0.09
N MET A 54 -3.53 3.24 -0.87
CA MET A 54 -4.03 3.90 -2.07
C MET A 54 -5.05 4.99 -1.72
N SER A 55 -5.98 4.72 -0.80
CA SER A 55 -6.94 5.72 -0.30
C SER A 55 -6.24 6.94 0.31
N LEU A 56 -5.14 6.72 1.04
CA LEU A 56 -4.36 7.80 1.64
C LEU A 56 -3.58 8.61 0.59
N LEU A 57 -2.98 7.95 -0.40
CA LEU A 57 -2.29 8.58 -1.54
C LEU A 57 -3.26 9.46 -2.36
N ASP A 58 -4.40 8.90 -2.75
CA ASP A 58 -5.42 9.58 -3.55
C ASP A 58 -5.99 10.80 -2.80
N ARG A 59 -6.28 10.63 -1.51
CA ARG A 59 -6.76 11.73 -0.67
C ARG A 59 -5.73 12.86 -0.62
N ARG A 60 -4.44 12.54 -0.48
CA ARG A 60 -3.38 13.55 -0.43
C ARG A 60 -3.24 14.28 -1.75
N LEU A 61 -3.24 13.55 -2.87
CA LEU A 61 -3.19 14.13 -4.21
C LEU A 61 -4.37 15.08 -4.44
N TYR A 62 -5.59 14.64 -4.10
CA TYR A 62 -6.79 15.45 -4.22
C TYR A 62 -6.73 16.72 -3.36
N ARG A 63 -6.29 16.65 -2.10
CA ARG A 63 -6.17 17.85 -1.27
C ARG A 63 -5.12 18.84 -1.79
N MET A 64 -4.01 18.35 -2.35
CA MET A 64 -3.03 19.21 -3.03
C MET A 64 -3.64 19.94 -4.22
N GLN A 65 -4.35 19.22 -5.09
CA GLN A 65 -5.03 19.80 -6.24
C GLN A 65 -6.01 20.88 -5.81
N ARG A 66 -6.88 20.59 -4.84
CA ARG A 66 -7.86 21.58 -4.35
C ARG A 66 -7.23 22.82 -3.76
N LEU A 67 -6.15 22.67 -2.98
CA LEU A 67 -5.43 23.80 -2.41
C LEU A 67 -4.83 24.67 -3.51
N LEU A 68 -4.21 24.03 -4.49
CA LEU A 68 -3.62 24.73 -5.64
C LEU A 68 -4.69 25.47 -6.45
N TRP A 69 -5.84 24.86 -6.70
CA TRP A 69 -6.97 25.48 -7.39
C TRP A 69 -7.56 26.66 -6.59
N ALA A 70 -7.62 26.58 -5.27
CA ALA A 70 -8.05 27.71 -4.45
C ALA A 70 -7.06 28.88 -4.48
N ALA A 71 -5.77 28.61 -4.70
CA ALA A 71 -4.75 29.63 -4.92
C ALA A 71 -4.71 30.15 -6.36
N ALA A 72 -5.49 29.55 -7.27
CA ALA A 72 -5.67 30.05 -8.63
C ALA A 72 -6.67 31.21 -8.65
N THR A 73 -6.48 32.17 -9.56
CA THR A 73 -7.44 33.26 -9.75
C THR A 73 -7.56 33.62 -11.21
N ASP A 74 -8.79 33.90 -11.63
CA ASP A 74 -9.07 34.43 -12.96
C ASP A 74 -8.65 35.89 -13.06
N ARG A 75 -8.24 36.33 -14.25
CA ARG A 75 -7.81 37.72 -14.45
C ARG A 75 -8.90 38.70 -14.00
N GLY A 76 -8.57 39.53 -13.01
CA GLY A 76 -9.46 40.57 -12.48
C GLY A 76 -10.38 40.14 -11.33
N ALA A 77 -10.32 38.89 -10.87
CA ALA A 77 -11.01 38.44 -9.66
C ALA A 77 -10.13 38.65 -8.41
N SER A 78 -10.78 38.91 -7.26
CA SER A 78 -10.12 38.93 -5.96
C SER A 78 -9.96 37.52 -5.41
N LEU A 79 -8.79 37.20 -4.87
CA LEU A 79 -8.53 35.95 -4.15
C LEU A 79 -9.43 35.83 -2.91
N ASP A 80 -10.08 34.67 -2.75
CA ASP A 80 -10.79 34.31 -1.53
C ASP A 80 -9.80 33.70 -0.52
N LEU A 81 -9.26 34.56 0.36
CA LEU A 81 -8.27 34.16 1.36
C LEU A 81 -8.83 33.18 2.41
N ASP A 82 -10.13 33.26 2.70
CA ASP A 82 -10.78 32.37 3.66
C ASP A 82 -10.92 30.96 3.08
N GLU A 83 -11.27 30.86 1.79
CA GLU A 83 -11.27 29.59 1.07
C GLU A 83 -9.87 28.97 1.02
N ILE A 84 -8.84 29.74 0.70
CA ILE A 84 -7.45 29.26 0.67
C ILE A 84 -7.02 28.72 2.05
N GLU A 85 -7.29 29.45 3.13
CA GLU A 85 -6.92 28.99 4.47
C GLU A 85 -7.69 27.74 4.88
N ARG A 86 -8.97 27.62 4.50
CA ARG A 86 -9.75 26.40 4.73
C ARG A 86 -9.16 25.21 3.98
N ARG A 87 -8.81 25.36 2.70
CA ARG A 87 -8.17 24.29 1.90
C ARG A 87 -6.80 23.92 2.42
N ARG A 88 -6.05 24.90 2.90
CA ARG A 88 -4.73 24.68 3.49
C ARG A 88 -4.84 23.83 4.75
N LYS A 89 -5.82 24.10 5.63
CA LYS A 89 -6.09 23.26 6.81
C LYS A 89 -6.42 21.82 6.41
N GLU A 90 -7.31 21.62 5.45
CA GLU A 90 -7.66 20.28 4.93
C GLU A 90 -6.43 19.54 4.37
N TYR A 91 -5.51 20.26 3.71
CA TYR A 91 -4.27 19.69 3.18
C TYR A 91 -3.30 19.31 4.30
N VAL A 92 -3.09 20.20 5.28
CA VAL A 92 -2.21 19.98 6.44
C VAL A 92 -2.68 18.77 7.25
N GLU A 93 -3.97 18.60 7.47
CA GLU A 93 -4.54 17.42 8.13
C GLU A 93 -4.15 16.11 7.44
N VAL A 94 -4.25 16.07 6.11
CA VAL A 94 -3.86 14.87 5.35
C VAL A 94 -2.36 14.66 5.34
N LEU A 95 -1.56 15.74 5.37
CA LEU A 95 -0.11 15.65 5.50
C LEU A 95 0.30 15.06 6.85
N PHE A 96 -0.36 15.42 7.94
CA PHE A 96 -0.13 14.79 9.25
C PHE A 96 -0.52 13.32 9.24
N ALA A 97 -1.73 13.00 8.77
CA ALA A 97 -2.18 11.61 8.67
C ALA A 97 -1.23 10.74 7.82
N TRP A 98 -0.66 11.31 6.77
CA TRP A 98 0.35 10.67 5.94
C TRP A 98 1.64 10.40 6.73
N ASN A 99 2.20 11.44 7.37
CA ASN A 99 3.48 11.36 8.07
C ASN A 99 3.42 10.39 9.25
N ASP A 100 2.32 10.39 10.00
CA ASP A 100 2.12 9.49 11.15
C ASP A 100 2.12 8.01 10.74
N ARG A 101 1.70 7.71 9.51
CA ARG A 101 1.61 6.34 9.00
C ARG A 101 2.76 5.96 8.07
N LEU A 102 3.73 6.85 7.79
CA LEU A 102 4.77 6.61 6.79
C LEU A 102 5.59 5.34 7.07
N ASN A 103 6.18 5.22 8.25
CA ASN A 103 7.01 4.08 8.61
C ASN A 103 6.21 2.77 8.67
N THR A 104 4.97 2.86 9.14
CA THR A 104 4.05 1.72 9.17
C THR A 104 3.73 1.26 7.76
N ASN A 105 3.39 2.17 6.85
CA ASN A 105 3.08 1.85 5.46
C ASN A 105 4.31 1.29 4.72
N LEU A 106 5.50 1.87 4.92
CA LEU A 106 6.74 1.31 4.36
C LEU A 106 7.01 -0.11 4.85
N SER A 107 6.79 -0.37 6.14
CA SER A 107 6.98 -1.70 6.73
C SER A 107 5.95 -2.70 6.23
N LEU A 108 4.66 -2.30 6.16
CA LEU A 108 3.58 -3.13 5.65
C LEU A 108 3.78 -3.48 4.19
N ILE A 109 4.09 -2.49 3.35
CA ILE A 109 4.35 -2.72 1.92
C ILE A 109 5.59 -3.59 1.74
N GLY A 110 6.68 -3.32 2.46
CA GLY A 110 7.87 -4.18 2.41
C GLY A 110 7.59 -5.63 2.82
N SER A 111 6.79 -5.83 3.87
CA SER A 111 6.41 -7.15 4.36
C SER A 111 5.49 -7.91 3.40
N HIS A 112 4.50 -7.22 2.83
CA HIS A 112 3.48 -7.86 2.00
C HIS A 112 3.85 -7.96 0.51
N PHE A 113 4.62 -7.01 -0.01
CA PHE A 113 4.89 -6.86 -1.46
C PHE A 113 6.39 -6.83 -1.80
N GLY A 114 7.25 -6.95 -0.78
CA GLY A 114 8.70 -7.01 -0.95
C GLY A 114 9.39 -5.64 -1.03
N ASP A 115 10.72 -5.67 -1.09
CA ASP A 115 11.53 -4.46 -1.00
C ASP A 115 11.39 -3.51 -2.19
N GLU A 116 11.13 -4.04 -3.38
CA GLU A 116 10.94 -3.19 -4.57
C GLU A 116 9.74 -2.27 -4.39
N ALA A 117 8.62 -2.80 -3.88
CA ALA A 117 7.43 -2.02 -3.59
C ALA A 117 7.69 -0.99 -2.48
N ARG A 118 8.43 -1.36 -1.44
CA ARG A 118 8.85 -0.44 -0.37
C ARG A 118 9.70 0.71 -0.90
N VAL A 119 10.70 0.41 -1.73
CA VAL A 119 11.59 1.43 -2.33
C VAL A 119 10.82 2.32 -3.29
N TYR A 120 9.88 1.78 -4.05
CA TYR A 120 9.01 2.59 -4.90
C TYR A 120 8.17 3.56 -4.07
N LEU A 121 7.54 3.09 -2.99
CA LEU A 121 6.76 3.93 -2.08
C LEU A 121 7.61 5.03 -1.43
N ASP A 122 8.85 4.71 -1.05
CA ASP A 122 9.80 5.68 -0.48
C ASP A 122 10.15 6.79 -1.47
N ARG A 123 10.38 6.45 -2.74
CA ARG A 123 10.58 7.46 -3.80
C ARG A 123 9.33 8.29 -4.05
N LEU A 124 8.16 7.66 -4.05
CA LEU A 124 6.89 8.35 -4.20
C LEU A 124 6.68 9.37 -3.07
N TYR A 125 7.06 9.02 -1.84
CA TYR A 125 7.05 9.95 -0.71
C TYR A 125 7.90 11.20 -0.96
N GLU A 126 9.13 11.04 -1.46
CA GLU A 126 9.99 12.18 -1.79
C GLU A 126 9.39 13.03 -2.93
N ASP A 127 8.75 12.41 -3.92
CA ASP A 127 8.02 13.15 -4.97
C ASP A 127 6.85 13.97 -4.39
N PHE A 128 6.06 13.37 -3.50
CA PHE A 128 4.97 14.04 -2.79
C PHE A 128 5.47 15.23 -1.96
N LYS A 129 6.64 15.09 -1.32
CA LYS A 129 7.26 16.15 -0.52
C LYS A 129 7.70 17.30 -1.42
N ARG A 130 8.39 17.01 -2.53
CA ARG A 130 8.84 18.00 -3.52
C ARG A 130 7.65 18.78 -4.09
N VAL A 131 6.66 18.08 -4.65
CA VAL A 131 5.46 18.72 -5.23
C VAL A 131 4.68 19.49 -4.16
N GLY A 132 4.60 18.97 -2.93
CA GLY A 132 3.97 19.67 -1.81
C GLY A 132 4.66 20.99 -1.45
N GLN A 133 6.00 21.07 -1.55
CA GLN A 133 6.74 22.33 -1.34
C GLN A 133 6.42 23.35 -2.43
N ASP A 134 6.31 22.91 -3.68
CA ASP A 134 5.94 23.77 -4.82
C ASP A 134 4.52 24.33 -4.66
N VAL A 135 3.56 23.49 -4.21
CA VAL A 135 2.18 23.92 -3.90
C VAL A 135 2.16 24.94 -2.76
N GLU A 136 2.87 24.69 -1.66
CA GLU A 136 2.92 25.63 -0.52
C GLU A 136 3.59 26.96 -0.90
N ALA A 137 4.57 26.94 -1.81
CA ALA A 137 5.18 28.16 -2.34
C ALA A 137 4.15 28.99 -3.13
N VAL A 138 3.36 28.35 -4.00
CA VAL A 138 2.29 29.02 -4.77
C VAL A 138 1.26 29.65 -3.84
N VAL A 139 0.81 28.91 -2.81
CA VAL A 139 -0.17 29.41 -1.84
C VAL A 139 0.38 30.59 -1.05
N ARG A 140 1.66 30.56 -0.69
CA ARG A 140 2.32 31.66 0.03
C ARG A 140 2.40 32.93 -0.81
N GLU A 141 2.80 32.80 -2.07
CA GLU A 141 2.84 33.90 -3.04
C GLU A 141 1.44 34.53 -3.23
N ALA A 142 0.41 33.69 -3.41
CA ALA A 142 -0.98 34.14 -3.54
C ALA A 142 -1.46 34.92 -2.30
N ARG A 143 -1.10 34.47 -1.10
CA ARG A 143 -1.46 35.17 0.16
C ARG A 143 -0.71 36.47 0.39
N ALA A 144 0.51 36.60 -0.14
CA ALA A 144 1.32 37.80 0.01
C ALA A 144 0.81 38.97 -0.87
N GLY A 145 -0.14 38.72 -1.78
CA GLY A 145 -0.64 39.74 -2.70
C GLY A 145 0.42 40.21 -3.69
N GLU A 146 1.47 39.40 -3.91
CA GLU A 146 2.43 39.67 -4.97
C GLU A 146 1.69 39.65 -6.31
N GLU A 147 1.95 40.63 -7.18
CA GLU A 147 1.35 40.82 -8.51
C GLU A 147 1.48 39.58 -9.44
N THR A 148 2.20 38.57 -8.99
CA THR A 148 2.37 37.23 -9.56
C THR A 148 1.16 36.31 -9.32
N THR A 149 -0.07 36.83 -9.37
CA THR A 149 -1.26 35.96 -9.31
C THR A 149 -1.25 35.03 -10.52
N ARG A 150 -0.86 33.77 -10.32
CA ARG A 150 -0.86 32.77 -11.40
C ARG A 150 -2.30 32.56 -11.85
N THR A 151 -2.52 32.67 -13.15
CA THR A 151 -3.84 32.38 -13.71
C THR A 151 -4.14 30.89 -13.57
N ALA A 152 -5.43 30.52 -13.54
CA ALA A 152 -5.85 29.12 -13.57
C ALA A 152 -5.15 28.34 -14.70
N SER A 153 -4.97 28.95 -15.86
CA SER A 153 -4.26 28.40 -17.01
C SER A 153 -2.75 28.16 -16.79
N ASP A 154 -2.07 28.98 -15.97
CA ASP A 154 -0.67 28.74 -15.61
C ASP A 154 -0.53 27.57 -14.64
N ILE A 155 -1.48 27.46 -13.71
CA ILE A 155 -1.56 26.36 -12.75
C ILE A 155 -1.84 25.04 -13.46
N GLU A 156 -2.83 25.00 -14.36
CA GLU A 156 -3.17 23.82 -15.16
C GLU A 156 -1.96 23.34 -15.98
N ARG A 157 -1.29 24.26 -16.70
CA ARG A 157 -0.13 23.94 -17.54
C ARG A 157 1.10 23.45 -16.75
N LYS A 158 1.35 24.03 -15.56
CA LYS A 158 2.53 23.66 -14.76
C LYS A 158 2.26 22.43 -13.91
N PHE A 159 1.13 22.36 -13.23
CA PHE A 159 0.88 21.35 -12.21
C PHE A 159 0.08 20.18 -12.75
N GLU A 160 -1.02 20.40 -13.47
CA GLU A 160 -1.82 19.28 -14.01
C GLU A 160 -1.08 18.59 -15.16
N GLY A 161 -0.46 19.36 -16.05
CA GLY A 161 0.28 18.79 -17.19
C GLY A 161 1.67 18.22 -16.87
N ARG A 162 2.27 18.53 -15.71
CA ARG A 162 3.65 18.10 -15.39
C ARG A 162 3.81 17.58 -13.98
N GLU A 163 3.68 18.42 -12.96
CA GLU A 163 4.09 18.03 -11.60
C GLU A 163 3.10 17.08 -10.92
N ILE A 164 1.87 17.54 -10.66
CA ILE A 164 0.80 16.72 -10.06
C ILE A 164 0.36 15.63 -11.05
N GLY A 165 0.32 15.92 -12.35
CA GLY A 165 0.02 14.91 -13.38
C GLY A 165 0.99 13.73 -13.32
N SER A 166 2.31 13.99 -13.36
CA SER A 166 3.31 12.93 -13.25
C SER A 166 3.25 12.21 -11.91
N LEU A 167 2.95 12.92 -10.82
CA LEU A 167 2.77 12.29 -9.51
C LEU A 167 1.57 11.34 -9.51
N ASN A 168 0.43 11.77 -10.09
CA ASN A 168 -0.76 10.94 -10.24
C ASN A 168 -0.47 9.68 -11.06
N ASP A 169 0.26 9.82 -12.18
CA ASP A 169 0.66 8.67 -12.99
C ASP A 169 1.53 7.69 -12.19
N ARG A 170 2.46 8.19 -11.37
CA ARG A 170 3.31 7.33 -10.51
C ARG A 170 2.50 6.63 -9.42
N VAL A 171 1.53 7.30 -8.81
CA VAL A 171 0.58 6.70 -7.85
C VAL A 171 -0.21 5.58 -8.55
N TYR A 172 -0.72 5.85 -9.75
CA TYR A 172 -1.47 4.88 -10.55
C TYR A 172 -0.62 3.65 -10.90
N GLN A 173 0.60 3.85 -11.41
CA GLN A 173 1.52 2.75 -11.72
C GLN A 173 1.86 1.92 -10.49
N PHE A 174 2.04 2.57 -9.34
CA PHE A 174 2.26 1.87 -8.08
C PHE A 174 1.05 1.01 -7.69
N GLY A 175 -0.17 1.55 -7.79
CA GLY A 175 -1.40 0.80 -7.57
C GLY A 175 -1.53 -0.41 -8.49
N LEU A 176 -1.25 -0.26 -9.78
CA LEU A 176 -1.24 -1.36 -10.74
C LEU A 176 -0.23 -2.45 -10.38
N MET A 177 0.97 -2.05 -9.95
CA MET A 177 2.00 -2.99 -9.52
C MET A 177 1.53 -3.82 -8.31
N LEU A 178 0.97 -3.18 -7.27
CA LEU A 178 0.48 -3.89 -6.08
C LEU A 178 -0.70 -4.81 -6.43
N MET A 179 -1.65 -4.34 -7.23
CA MET A 179 -2.81 -5.14 -7.67
C MET A 179 -2.37 -6.32 -8.54
N GLY A 180 -1.36 -6.15 -9.39
CA GLY A 180 -0.76 -7.24 -10.15
C GLY A 180 -0.17 -8.31 -9.24
N GLN A 181 0.58 -7.91 -8.21
CA GLN A 181 1.13 -8.86 -7.23
C GLN A 181 0.04 -9.59 -6.43
N LEU A 182 -1.03 -8.89 -6.02
CA LEU A 182 -2.18 -9.50 -5.35
C LEU A 182 -2.86 -10.56 -6.23
N ARG A 183 -3.16 -10.20 -7.48
CA ARG A 183 -3.80 -11.10 -8.45
C ARG A 183 -2.95 -12.35 -8.69
N ASP A 184 -1.64 -12.18 -8.81
CA ASP A 184 -0.72 -13.26 -9.12
C ASP A 184 -0.28 -14.05 -7.86
N GLY A 185 -0.80 -13.70 -6.68
CA GLY A 185 -0.48 -14.34 -5.40
C GLY A 185 0.95 -14.13 -4.92
N ARG A 186 1.65 -13.14 -5.46
CA ARG A 186 3.05 -12.78 -5.14
C ARG A 186 3.11 -11.84 -3.95
N VAL A 187 2.48 -12.24 -2.85
CA VAL A 187 2.41 -11.46 -1.61
C VAL A 187 2.80 -12.30 -0.40
N GLY A 188 3.09 -11.64 0.72
CA GLY A 188 3.48 -12.30 1.97
C GLY A 188 4.73 -13.16 1.78
N GLN A 189 4.62 -14.46 2.08
CA GLN A 189 5.76 -15.39 1.93
C GLN A 189 6.22 -15.56 0.47
N ASN A 190 5.35 -15.27 -0.50
CA ASN A 190 5.64 -15.38 -1.93
C ASN A 190 6.04 -14.02 -2.55
N ALA A 191 6.18 -12.96 -1.74
CA ALA A 191 6.56 -11.65 -2.24
C ALA A 191 8.00 -11.64 -2.79
N PRO A 192 8.28 -10.88 -3.85
CA PRO A 192 9.61 -10.80 -4.44
C PRO A 192 10.59 -10.11 -3.48
N ASN A 193 11.73 -10.75 -3.22
CA ASN A 193 12.84 -10.16 -2.44
C ASN A 193 12.41 -9.58 -1.09
N VAL A 194 11.68 -10.34 -0.27
CA VAL A 194 11.48 -9.96 1.14
C VAL A 194 12.85 -10.00 1.81
N SER A 195 13.42 -8.84 2.12
CA SER A 195 14.57 -8.79 3.02
C SER A 195 14.18 -9.48 4.32
N ALA A 196 14.78 -10.65 4.58
CA ALA A 196 14.83 -11.17 5.94
C ALA A 196 15.32 -10.03 6.84
N PRO A 197 14.76 -9.84 8.05
CA PRO A 197 15.23 -8.80 8.95
C PRO A 197 16.75 -8.93 9.05
N ARG A 198 17.49 -7.84 8.77
CA ARG A 198 18.96 -7.83 8.93
C ARG A 198 19.25 -8.41 10.29
N ARG A 199 19.87 -9.60 10.34
CA ARG A 199 20.28 -10.24 11.59
C ARG A 199 20.93 -9.17 12.45
N PRO A 200 20.53 -8.97 13.72
CA PRO A 200 21.23 -8.06 14.58
C PRO A 200 22.71 -8.47 14.57
N LEU A 201 23.60 -7.51 14.31
CA LEU A 201 25.04 -7.72 14.40
C LEU A 201 25.31 -8.40 15.74
N ALA A 202 25.93 -9.58 15.69
CA ALA A 202 26.35 -10.27 16.89
C ALA A 202 27.18 -9.29 17.75
N PRO A 203 26.97 -9.24 19.08
CA PRO A 203 27.75 -8.36 19.92
C PRO A 203 29.24 -8.66 19.75
N ALA A 204 30.04 -7.61 19.56
CA ALA A 204 31.48 -7.74 19.40
C ALA A 204 32.07 -8.51 20.60
N PRO A 205 33.03 -9.44 20.36
CA PRO A 205 33.69 -10.14 21.45
C PRO A 205 34.38 -9.11 22.35
N ARG A 206 34.16 -9.24 23.66
CA ARG A 206 34.83 -8.44 24.69
C ARG A 206 36.30 -8.79 24.80
#